data_AF-A0A4R6MDC9-F1
#
_entry.id   AF-A0A4R6MDC9-F1
#
_cell.length_a   1.000
_cell.length_b   1.000
_cell.length_c   1.000
_cell.angle_alpha   90.00
_cell.angle_beta   90.00
_cell.angle_gamma   90.00
#
_symmetry.space_group_name_H-M   'P 1'
#
loop_
_entity.id
_entity.type
_entity.pdbx_description
1 polymer ?
#
loop_
_entity_poly.entity_id
_entity_poly.type
_entity_poly.pdbx_seq_one_letter_code
_entity_poly.pdbx_strand_id
1 'polypeptide(L)' 'MFKEQGDSESNIIEHDFFRRPEDEQKDFLLQTWCNQCMEVDLGMKNPKEFESAEKIWIEGECVKCGAQVVTEIVYEDE' A
#
# COMPACT_ATOMS: atom_id res chain seq x y z
N MET A 1 -12.03 3.58 35.03
CA MET A 1 -10.75 4.19 34.59
C MET A 1 -10.28 3.39 33.39
N PHE A 2 -10.60 3.86 32.19
CA PHE A 2 -10.19 3.23 30.95
C PHE A 2 -8.71 3.55 30.76
N LYS A 3 -7.85 2.55 30.93
CA LYS A 3 -6.44 2.67 30.57
C LYS A 3 -6.37 2.43 29.06
N GLU A 4 -6.28 3.52 28.31
CA GLU A 4 -5.75 3.51 26.94
C GLU A 4 -4.31 3.02 27.03
N GLN A 5 -4.12 1.72 26.78
CA GLN A 5 -2.81 1.12 26.66
C GLN A 5 -2.31 1.45 25.25
N GLY A 6 -1.27 2.27 25.21
CA GLY A 6 -0.62 2.73 24.00
C GLY A 6 -0.07 1.59 23.16
N ASP A 7 -0.10 1.87 21.85
CA ASP A 7 0.53 1.16 20.74
C ASP A 7 1.59 0.15 21.17
N SER A 8 1.23 -1.13 21.05
CA SER A 8 2.20 -2.20 20.83
C SER A 8 3.12 -1.79 19.68
N GLU A 9 4.43 -1.77 19.93
CA GLU A 9 5.49 -1.53 18.95
C GLU A 9 5.20 -2.24 17.63
N SER A 10 4.59 -1.51 16.71
CA SER A 10 4.33 -1.94 15.35
C SER A 10 5.66 -1.84 14.62
N ASN A 11 6.39 -2.96 14.57
CA ASN A 11 7.59 -3.12 13.75
C ASN A 11 7.17 -3.03 12.27
N ILE A 12 6.90 -1.81 11.80
CA ILE A 12 6.66 -1.50 10.39
C ILE A 12 8.02 -1.26 9.77
N ILE A 13 8.37 -2.09 8.79
CA ILE A 13 9.59 -1.98 8.01
C ILE A 13 9.21 -1.30 6.68
N GLU A 14 9.94 -0.25 6.30
CA GLU A 14 9.82 0.34 4.97
C GLU A 14 10.68 -0.46 3.98
N HIS A 15 10.06 -0.90 2.89
CA HIS A 15 10.70 -1.66 1.82
C HIS A 15 10.84 -0.82 0.56
N ASP A 16 11.86 -1.14 -0.23
CA ASP A 16 12.03 -0.56 -1.56
C ASP A 16 11.09 -1.26 -2.55
N PHE A 17 10.00 -0.57 -2.89
CA PHE A 17 9.03 -1.03 -3.88
C PHE A 17 9.68 -1.34 -5.25
N PHE A 18 10.72 -0.59 -5.64
CA PHE A 18 11.39 -0.77 -6.93
C PHE A 18 12.28 -2.02 -6.99
N ARG A 19 12.40 -2.76 -5.87
CA ARG A 19 13.07 -4.05 -5.82
C ARG A 19 12.20 -5.19 -6.39
N ARG A 20 10.88 -4.98 -6.52
CA ARG A 20 9.95 -5.95 -7.13
C ARG A 20 10.24 -6.16 -8.62
N PRO A 21 9.79 -7.26 -9.22
CA PRO A 21 9.82 -7.43 -10.68
C PRO A 21 9.08 -6.28 -11.38
N GLU A 22 9.56 -5.86 -12.57
CA GLU A 22 8.91 -4.76 -13.31
C GLU A 22 7.44 -5.02 -13.61
N ASP A 23 7.06 -6.28 -13.80
CA ASP A 23 5.70 -6.68 -14.12
C ASP A 23 4.78 -6.43 -12.92
N GLU A 24 5.20 -6.85 -11.72
CA GLU A 24 4.48 -6.55 -10.47
C GLU A 24 4.44 -5.05 -10.19
N GLN A 25 5.55 -4.33 -10.41
CA GLN A 25 5.57 -2.89 -10.23
C GLN A 25 4.51 -2.23 -11.12
N LYS A 26 4.43 -2.62 -12.39
CA LYS A 26 3.41 -2.08 -13.32
C LYS A 26 2.01 -2.41 -12.85
N ASP A 27 1.75 -3.63 -12.38
CA ASP A 27 0.43 -4.00 -11.88
C ASP A 27 0.01 -3.13 -10.69
N PHE A 28 0.84 -2.95 -9.67
CA PHE A 28 0.49 -2.09 -8.53
C PHE A 28 0.37 -0.61 -8.91
N LEU A 29 1.23 -0.14 -9.83
CA LEU A 29 1.25 1.24 -10.29
C LEU A 29 0.13 1.58 -11.27
N LEU A 30 -0.50 0.60 -11.91
CA LEU A 30 -1.60 0.80 -12.87
C LEU A 30 -2.94 0.42 -12.23
N GLN A 31 -3.02 -0.75 -11.62
CA GLN A 31 -4.25 -1.33 -11.05
C GLN A 31 -4.52 -0.82 -9.63
N THR A 32 -4.48 0.50 -9.46
CA THR A 32 -4.76 1.14 -8.19
C THR A 32 -6.23 1.56 -8.10
N TRP A 33 -6.92 1.11 -7.05
CA TRP A 33 -8.23 1.64 -6.68
C TRP A 33 -8.10 2.95 -5.91
N CYS A 34 -8.83 3.98 -6.31
CA CYS A 34 -8.90 5.23 -5.56
C CYS A 34 -10.30 5.46 -5.00
N ASN A 35 -10.42 5.54 -3.68
CA ASN A 35 -11.69 5.83 -3.02
C ASN A 35 -12.27 7.22 -3.34
N GLN A 36 -11.44 8.21 -3.68
CA GLN A 36 -11.90 9.54 -4.06
C GLN A 36 -12.48 9.59 -5.48
N CYS A 37 -11.88 8.85 -6.41
CA CYS A 37 -12.37 8.76 -7.78
C CYS A 37 -13.43 7.66 -7.96
N MET A 38 -13.48 6.69 -7.03
CA MET A 38 -14.32 5.49 -7.09
C MET A 38 -14.11 4.68 -8.38
N GLU A 39 -12.86 4.62 -8.85
CA GLU A 39 -12.46 3.92 -10.06
C GLU A 39 -11.24 3.03 -9.77
N VAL A 40 -11.16 1.92 -10.50
CA VAL A 40 -9.98 1.05 -10.60
C VAL A 40 -9.10 1.51 -11.77
N ASP A 41 -7.86 1.05 -11.84
CA ASP A 41 -6.93 1.29 -12.96
C ASP A 41 -6.51 2.77 -13.16
N LEU A 42 -6.52 3.57 -12.09
CA LEU A 42 -6.09 4.97 -12.17
C LEU A 42 -4.58 5.16 -12.06
N GLY A 43 -3.95 4.20 -11.42
CA GLY A 43 -2.54 4.19 -11.08
C GLY A 43 -2.12 5.05 -9.89
N MET A 44 -0.94 4.71 -9.40
CA MET A 44 -0.30 5.28 -8.21
C MET A 44 1.01 5.98 -8.59
N LYS A 45 1.34 7.06 -7.89
CA LYS A 45 2.66 7.72 -7.92
C LYS A 45 3.23 7.74 -6.50
N ASN A 46 4.55 7.88 -6.40
CA ASN A 46 5.29 7.85 -5.13
C ASN A 46 5.00 6.57 -4.30
N PRO A 47 5.10 5.35 -4.89
CA PRO A 47 4.83 4.12 -4.16
C PRO A 47 5.85 3.94 -3.03
N LYS A 48 5.37 3.55 -1.86
CA LYS A 48 6.17 3.19 -0.69
C LYS A 48 5.62 1.90 -0.13
N GLU A 49 6.47 0.89 -0.07
CA GLU A 49 6.08 -0.41 0.44
C GLU A 49 6.41 -0.50 1.92
N PHE A 50 5.49 -1.09 2.67
CA PHE A 50 5.60 -1.29 4.10
C PHE A 50 5.21 -2.72 4.45
N GLU A 51 5.96 -3.30 5.37
CA GLU A 51 5.73 -4.64 5.90
C GLU A 51 5.56 -4.56 7.42
N SER A 52 4.53 -5.21 7.94
CA SER A 52 4.35 -5.45 9.37
C SER A 52 4.25 -6.94 9.65
N ALA A 53 4.27 -7.32 10.93
CA ALA A 53 4.08 -8.70 11.35
C ALA A 53 2.74 -9.32 10.90
N GLU A 54 1.75 -8.49 10.53
CA GLU A 54 0.41 -8.96 10.13
C GLU A 54 0.19 -8.92 8.62
N LYS A 55 0.84 -7.98 7.89
CA LYS A 55 0.58 -7.76 6.46
C LYS A 55 1.61 -6.88 5.77
N ILE A 56 1.58 -6.88 4.43
CA ILE A 56 2.37 -5.99 3.57
C ILE A 56 1.41 -5.08 2.80
N TRP A 57 1.73 -3.80 2.68
CA TRP A 57 0.94 -2.84 1.92
C TRP A 57 1.82 -1.82 1.22
N ILE A 58 1.28 -1.20 0.18
CA ILE A 58 1.90 -0.11 -0.57
C ILE A 58 1.05 1.13 -0.38
N GLU A 59 1.68 2.21 0.06
CA GLU A 59 1.07 3.54 0.09
C GLU A 59 1.59 4.38 -1.07
N GLY A 60 0.72 5.22 -1.61
CA GLY A 60 1.13 6.25 -2.56
C GLY A 60 0.01 7.24 -2.80
N GLU A 61 0.08 7.92 -3.93
CA GLU A 61 -0.89 8.94 -4.33
C GLU A 61 -1.54 8.56 -5.66
N CYS A 62 -2.85 8.75 -5.78
CA CYS A 62 -3.56 8.55 -7.04
C CYS A 62 -3.04 9.51 -8.11
N VAL A 63 -2.75 9.01 -9.31
CA VAL A 63 -2.27 9.85 -10.42
C VAL A 63 -3.36 10.83 -10.89
N LYS A 64 -4.64 10.44 -10.83
CA LYS A 64 -5.78 11.24 -11.32
C LYS A 64 -6.13 12.41 -10.39
N CYS A 65 -6.22 12.17 -9.08
CA CYS A 65 -6.69 13.18 -8.12
C CYS A 65 -5.65 13.59 -7.07
N GLY A 66 -4.53 12.87 -6.94
CA GLY A 66 -3.51 13.12 -5.92
C GLY A 66 -3.89 12.69 -4.51
N ALA A 67 -5.04 12.04 -4.31
CA ALA A 67 -5.44 11.52 -3.01
C ALA A 67 -4.55 10.35 -2.58
N GLN A 68 -4.32 10.21 -1.28
CA GLN A 68 -3.61 9.06 -0.73
C GLN A 68 -4.38 7.77 -1.03
N VAL A 69 -3.66 6.77 -1.51
CA VAL A 69 -4.15 5.44 -1.86
C VAL A 69 -3.27 4.41 -1.16
N VAL A 70 -3.91 3.34 -0.69
CA VAL A 70 -3.24 2.26 0.03
C VAL A 70 -3.71 0.95 -0.59
N THR A 71 -2.76 0.13 -1.02
CA THR A 71 -2.99 -1.18 -1.61
C THR A 71 -2.38 -2.22 -0.70
N GLU A 72 -3.21 -3.10 -0.13
CA GLU A 72 -2.72 -4.24 0.65
C GLU A 72 -2.29 -5.36 -0.30
N ILE A 73 -1.11 -5.93 -0.06
CA ILE A 73 -0.59 -7.06 -0.83
C ILE A 73 -1.01 -8.34 -0.13
N VAL A 74 -1.77 -9.17 -0.84
CA VAL A 74 -2.19 -10.49 -0.36
C VAL A 74 -1.56 -11.53 -1.26
N TYR A 75 -0.76 -12.42 -0.68
CA TYR A 75 -0.29 -13.62 -1.36
C TYR A 75 -1.30 -14.73 -1.06
N GLU A 76 -1.94 -15.30 -2.08
CA GLU A 76 -2.66 -16.56 -1.91
C GLU A 76 -1.60 -17.66 -1.78
N ASP A 77 -1.44 -18.19 -0.56
CA ASP A 77 -0.69 -19.42 -0.34
C ASP A 77 -1.47 -20.57 -1.03
N GLU A 78 -0.95 -21.10 -2.15
CA GLU A 78 -1.48 -22.32 -2.80
C GLU A 78 -1.41 -23.56 -1.91
#